data_AF-A0A534KPR9-F1
#
_entry.id   AF-A0A534KPR9-F1
#
_cell.length_a   1.000
_cell.length_b   1.000
_cell.length_c   1.000
_cell.angle_alpha   90.00
_cell.angle_beta   90.00
_cell.angle_gamma   90.00
#
_symmetry.space_group_name_H-M   'P 1'
#
loop_
_entity.id
_entity.type
_entity.pdbx_description
1 polymer ?
#
loop_
_entity_poly.entity_id
_entity_poly.type
_entity_poly.pdbx_seq_one_letter_code
_entity_poly.pdbx_strand_id
1 'polypeptide(L)'
;MAARVRGPAYLDIVTLAVCLMGLLGLISTFLEFKAGVLGIPRILFLLFLAMMCAPFYVALVRTPKFPFLFPPVVVIFLLFAIAAPHGVIYGTDPIFNFSFTDEIVRSGFWYPGTGNAFAHTYSFYPLGNVFMGYVILATGVPGTVAYLWIEPLLRLLALPATIFAIGRRLFSTRIAILGLFFYLGTASILFNTPVQQGMGIVFVGLSLLSLVMLTRSADKSAQRRAQVLFMLVAGGIVMTHHLSSYIFAGWLATLAVFMSRPRFRPAI
;
A
#
# COMPACT_ATOMS: atom_id res chain seq x y z
N MET A 1 -22.41 -10.22 44.19
CA MET A 1 -21.59 -9.18 43.53
C MET A 1 -21.27 -9.67 42.12
N ALA A 2 -22.05 -9.24 41.12
CA ALA A 2 -21.77 -9.58 39.74
C ALA A 2 -20.42 -8.93 39.37
N ALA A 3 -19.44 -9.75 39.00
CA ALA A 3 -18.16 -9.28 38.50
C ALA A 3 -18.45 -8.30 37.35
N ARG A 4 -18.17 -7.00 37.56
CA ARG A 4 -18.18 -6.01 36.49
C ARG A 4 -17.21 -6.53 35.44
N VAL A 5 -17.74 -7.11 34.38
CA VAL A 5 -16.98 -7.46 33.18
C VAL A 5 -16.19 -6.21 32.84
N ARG A 6 -14.86 -6.23 33.02
CA ARG A 6 -13.97 -5.12 32.68
C ARG A 6 -14.30 -4.77 31.24
N GLY A 7 -14.91 -3.61 31.04
CA GLY A 7 -15.78 -3.35 29.90
C GLY A 7 -15.08 -3.36 28.53
N PRO A 8 -15.84 -3.11 27.44
CA PRO A 8 -15.32 -3.02 26.08
C PRO A 8 -14.10 -2.10 25.91
N ALA A 9 -13.99 -1.06 26.76
CA ALA A 9 -12.89 -0.11 26.80
C ALA A 9 -11.58 -0.70 27.36
N TYR A 10 -11.63 -1.62 28.32
CA TYR A 10 -10.43 -2.27 28.83
C TYR A 10 -9.82 -3.20 27.78
N LEU A 11 -10.67 -3.99 27.12
CA LEU A 11 -10.26 -4.84 25.99
C LEU A 11 -9.66 -4.00 24.87
N ASP A 12 -10.25 -2.84 24.55
CA ASP A 12 -9.73 -1.87 23.59
C ASP A 12 -8.30 -1.41 23.93
N ILE A 13 -8.07 -0.98 25.17
CA ILE A 13 -6.78 -0.48 25.65
C ILE A 13 -5.72 -1.59 25.64
N VAL A 14 -6.05 -2.77 26.16
CA VAL A 14 -5.13 -3.92 26.15
C VAL A 14 -4.76 -4.32 24.72
N THR A 15 -5.72 -4.30 23.80
CA THR A 15 -5.47 -4.61 22.39
C THR A 15 -4.52 -3.61 21.74
N LEU A 16 -4.69 -2.31 22.02
CA LEU A 16 -3.77 -1.27 21.55
C LEU A 16 -2.37 -1.47 22.11
N ALA A 17 -2.26 -1.73 23.41
CA ALA A 17 -0.97 -1.94 24.07
C ALA A 17 -0.24 -3.16 23.48
N VAL A 18 -0.93 -4.28 23.29
CA VAL A 18 -0.35 -5.49 22.67
C VAL A 18 0.07 -5.21 21.23
N CYS A 19 -0.76 -4.51 20.45
CA CYS A 19 -0.44 -4.13 19.08
C CYS A 19 0.82 -3.23 19.03
N LEU A 20 0.90 -2.22 19.88
CA LEU A 20 2.05 -1.32 19.98
C LEU A 20 3.32 -2.07 20.41
N MET A 21 3.22 -3.01 21.35
CA MET A 21 4.37 -3.82 21.77
C MET A 21 4.84 -4.76 20.66
N GLY A 22 3.92 -5.40 19.95
CA GLY A 22 4.24 -6.19 18.76
C GLY A 22 4.90 -5.36 17.67
N LEU A 23 4.42 -4.13 17.49
CA LEU A 23 4.97 -3.18 16.54
C LEU A 23 6.42 -2.79 16.87
N LEU A 24 6.69 -2.38 18.11
CA LEU A 24 8.04 -2.03 18.55
C LEU A 24 8.99 -3.22 18.44
N GLY A 25 8.54 -4.42 18.81
CA GLY A 25 9.32 -5.65 18.67
C GLY A 25 9.62 -6.03 17.22
N LEU A 26 8.67 -5.83 16.30
CA LEU A 26 8.89 -6.04 14.85
C LEU A 26 9.93 -5.06 14.30
N ILE A 27 9.84 -3.78 14.66
CA ILE A 27 10.84 -2.78 14.26
C ILE A 27 12.22 -3.22 14.76
N SER A 28 12.34 -3.59 16.04
CA SER A 28 13.61 -4.03 16.64
C SER A 28 14.19 -5.24 15.91
N THR A 29 13.40 -6.31 15.75
CA THR A 29 13.85 -7.55 15.08
C THR A 29 14.20 -7.32 13.61
N PHE A 30 13.46 -6.46 12.91
CA PHE A 30 13.76 -6.09 11.53
C PHE A 30 15.05 -5.27 11.38
N LEU A 31 15.29 -4.32 12.28
CA LEU A 31 16.53 -3.54 12.34
C LEU A 31 17.73 -4.46 12.61
N GLU A 32 17.61 -5.40 13.54
CA GLU A 32 18.64 -6.39 13.81
C GLU A 32 18.91 -7.29 12.60
N PHE A 33 17.87 -7.76 11.89
CA PHE A 33 18.02 -8.56 10.67
C PHE A 33 18.81 -7.79 9.61
N LYS A 34 18.53 -6.49 9.46
CA LYS A 34 19.26 -5.62 8.54
C LYS A 34 20.70 -5.33 8.95
N ALA A 35 20.94 -5.23 10.26
CA ALA A 35 22.28 -5.06 10.79
C ALA A 35 23.15 -6.34 10.66
N GLY A 36 22.60 -7.43 10.10
CA GLY A 36 23.32 -8.69 9.92
C GLY A 36 23.58 -9.42 11.24
N VAL A 37 22.82 -9.10 12.29
CA VAL A 37 22.95 -9.75 13.60
C VAL A 37 22.57 -11.22 13.45
N LEU A 38 23.53 -12.10 13.64
CA LEU A 38 23.33 -13.55 13.59
C LEU A 38 22.61 -14.02 14.85
N GLY A 39 21.68 -14.97 14.70
CA GLY A 39 21.02 -15.62 15.83
C GLY A 39 19.75 -14.94 16.36
N ILE A 40 19.20 -13.93 15.68
CA ILE A 40 17.89 -13.38 16.03
C ILE A 40 16.86 -14.51 16.00
N PRO A 41 16.22 -14.81 17.14
CA PRO A 41 15.25 -15.89 17.19
C PRO A 41 14.08 -15.58 16.25
N ARG A 42 13.90 -16.38 15.20
CA ARG A 42 12.75 -16.27 14.28
C ARG A 42 11.41 -16.30 15.03
N ILE A 43 11.39 -16.94 16.21
CA ILE A 43 10.23 -16.98 17.09
C ILE A 43 9.85 -15.61 17.67
N LEU A 44 10.82 -14.70 17.91
CA LEU A 44 10.53 -13.33 18.35
C LEU A 44 9.87 -12.53 17.23
N PHE A 45 10.37 -12.66 16.00
CA PHE A 45 9.72 -12.05 14.84
C PHE A 45 8.27 -12.53 14.69
N LEU A 46 8.03 -13.84 14.78
CA LEU A 46 6.68 -14.42 14.71
C LEU A 46 5.79 -13.99 15.88
N LEU A 47 6.34 -13.88 17.09
CA LEU A 47 5.62 -13.40 18.27
C LEU A 47 5.19 -11.94 18.08
N PHE A 48 6.11 -11.07 17.68
CA PHE A 48 5.84 -9.65 17.47
C PHE A 48 4.87 -9.43 16.30
N LEU A 49 4.95 -10.25 15.25
CA LEU A 49 3.95 -10.30 14.19
C LEU A 49 2.57 -10.68 14.72
N ALA A 50 2.47 -11.72 15.54
CA ALA A 50 1.21 -12.14 16.15
C ALA A 50 0.63 -11.07 17.08
N MET A 51 1.48 -10.36 17.84
CA MET A 51 1.08 -9.26 18.71
C MET A 51 0.59 -8.04 17.93
N MET A 52 1.26 -7.68 16.83
CA MET A 52 0.77 -6.65 15.91
C MET A 52 -0.60 -7.03 15.34
N CYS A 53 -0.87 -8.32 15.20
CA CYS A 53 -2.16 -8.86 14.79
C CYS A 53 -3.24 -8.92 15.89
N ALA A 54 -2.97 -8.50 17.13
CA ALA A 54 -3.98 -8.51 18.21
C ALA A 54 -5.30 -7.78 17.87
N PRO A 55 -5.30 -6.62 17.16
CA PRO A 55 -6.53 -5.98 16.71
C PRO A 55 -7.38 -6.85 15.77
N PHE A 56 -6.76 -7.81 15.08
CA PHE A 56 -7.42 -8.72 14.13
C PHE A 56 -8.24 -9.76 14.89
N TYR A 57 -7.70 -10.28 16.00
CA TYR A 57 -8.45 -11.20 16.87
C TYR A 57 -9.71 -10.50 17.43
N VAL A 58 -9.57 -9.23 17.82
CA VAL A 58 -10.73 -8.42 18.26
C VAL A 58 -11.74 -8.21 17.13
N ALA A 59 -11.29 -8.07 15.88
CA ALA A 59 -12.14 -7.93 14.70
C ALA A 59 -12.99 -9.18 14.39
N LEU A 60 -12.49 -10.36 14.77
CA LEU A 60 -13.23 -11.63 14.65
C LEU A 60 -14.35 -11.74 15.69
N VAL A 61 -14.29 -11.00 16.79
CA VAL A 61 -15.30 -11.06 17.86
C VAL A 61 -16.28 -9.89 17.78
N ARG A 62 -15.84 -8.71 17.34
CA ARG A 62 -16.68 -7.50 17.20
C ARG A 62 -16.16 -6.59 16.10
N THR A 63 -17.00 -5.68 15.61
CA THR A 63 -16.56 -4.66 14.65
C THR A 63 -15.46 -3.78 15.27
N PRO A 64 -14.25 -3.74 14.71
CA PRO A 64 -13.17 -2.91 15.22
C PRO A 64 -13.51 -1.44 15.09
N LYS A 65 -13.13 -0.65 16.09
CA LYS A 65 -13.19 0.81 15.97
C LYS A 65 -12.04 1.29 15.09
N PHE A 66 -12.32 2.28 14.24
CA PHE A 66 -11.35 2.91 13.34
C PHE A 66 -9.99 3.27 13.99
N PRO A 67 -9.93 3.79 15.23
CA PRO A 67 -8.66 4.12 15.88
C PRO A 67 -7.67 2.94 16.01
N PHE A 68 -8.15 1.68 16.06
CA PHE A 68 -7.27 0.51 16.14
C PHE A 68 -6.52 0.22 14.84
N LEU A 69 -6.94 0.82 13.73
CA LEU A 69 -6.28 0.67 12.44
C LEU A 69 -5.13 1.66 12.27
N PHE A 70 -5.16 2.80 12.96
CA PHE A 70 -4.25 3.90 12.68
C PHE A 70 -2.77 3.58 13.02
N PRO A 71 -2.43 3.08 14.24
CA PRO A 71 -1.04 2.79 14.57
C PRO A 71 -0.36 1.73 13.67
N PRO A 72 -0.96 0.53 13.41
CA PRO A 72 -0.31 -0.46 12.56
C PRO A 72 -0.21 0.01 11.12
N VAL A 73 -1.21 0.74 10.60
CA VAL A 73 -1.17 1.32 9.25
C VAL A 73 0.00 2.31 9.13
N VAL A 74 0.07 3.32 10.00
CA VAL A 74 1.11 4.36 9.93
C VAL A 74 2.51 3.76 9.96
N VAL A 75 2.77 2.88 10.92
CA VAL A 75 4.12 2.38 11.15
C VAL A 75 4.58 1.47 10.03
N ILE A 76 3.71 0.57 9.57
CA ILE A 76 4.04 -0.35 8.48
C ILE A 76 4.49 0.41 7.23
N PHE A 77 3.77 1.48 6.87
CA PHE A 77 4.10 2.23 5.68
C PHE A 77 5.37 3.07 5.87
N LEU A 78 5.57 3.64 7.05
CA LEU A 78 6.73 4.49 7.38
C LEU A 78 7.99 3.70 7.78
N LEU A 79 7.91 2.37 7.90
CA LEU A 79 9.01 1.53 8.38
C LEU A 79 10.30 1.74 7.59
N PHE A 80 10.21 1.87 6.26
CA PHE A 80 11.40 2.08 5.44
C PHE A 80 12.12 3.38 5.77
N ALA A 81 11.37 4.48 5.90
CA ALA A 81 11.89 5.82 6.21
C ALA A 81 12.48 5.87 7.63
N ILE A 82 11.79 5.28 8.59
CA ILE A 82 12.23 5.22 9.99
C ILE A 82 13.47 4.32 10.15
N ALA A 83 13.53 3.22 9.39
CA ALA A 83 14.65 2.28 9.42
C ALA A 83 15.82 2.66 8.50
N ALA A 84 15.80 3.85 7.88
CA ALA A 84 16.89 4.31 7.02
C ALA A 84 18.15 4.63 7.87
N PRO A 85 19.26 3.88 7.68
CA PRO A 85 20.47 4.12 8.44
C PRO A 85 20.98 5.53 8.14
N HIS A 86 21.10 6.36 9.18
CA HIS A 86 21.52 7.77 9.07
C HIS A 86 20.66 8.62 8.10
N GLY A 87 19.41 8.20 7.82
CA GLY A 87 18.57 8.89 6.81
C GLY A 87 19.09 8.73 5.37
N VAL A 88 19.83 7.66 5.09
CA VAL A 88 20.35 7.35 3.76
C VAL A 88 19.51 6.28 3.09
N ILE A 89 19.27 6.44 1.79
CA ILE A 89 18.56 5.47 0.95
C ILE A 89 19.38 4.18 0.87
N TYR A 90 18.73 3.04 1.14
CA TYR A 90 19.40 1.75 1.25
C TYR A 90 18.64 0.65 0.50
N GLY A 91 19.37 -0.39 0.11
CA GLY A 91 18.86 -1.50 -0.70
C GLY A 91 19.05 -1.28 -2.20
N THR A 92 19.32 -2.36 -2.94
CA THR A 92 19.67 -2.30 -4.38
C THR A 92 18.59 -1.60 -5.21
N ASP A 93 17.33 -2.03 -5.08
CA ASP A 93 16.23 -1.47 -5.89
C ASP A 93 15.88 -0.02 -5.51
N PRO A 94 15.80 0.38 -4.22
CA PRO A 94 15.65 1.78 -3.84
C PRO A 94 16.79 2.69 -4.30
N ILE A 95 18.05 2.23 -4.24
CA ILE A 95 19.22 2.99 -4.70
C ILE A 95 19.13 3.22 -6.21
N PHE A 96 18.80 2.18 -6.99
CA PHE A 96 18.58 2.31 -8.42
C PHE A 96 17.45 3.30 -8.74
N ASN A 97 16.28 3.14 -8.10
CA ASN A 97 15.14 4.02 -8.35
C ASN A 97 15.41 5.47 -7.93
N PHE A 98 16.17 5.69 -6.87
CA PHE A 98 16.63 7.03 -6.52
C PHE A 98 17.58 7.60 -7.57
N SER A 99 18.58 6.84 -8.02
CA SER A 99 19.49 7.27 -9.09
C SER A 99 18.74 7.67 -10.36
N PHE A 100 17.74 6.88 -10.77
CA PHE A 100 16.92 7.20 -11.93
C PHE A 100 16.07 8.46 -11.71
N THR A 101 15.49 8.62 -10.51
CA THR A 101 14.72 9.82 -10.13
C THR A 101 15.60 11.07 -10.11
N ASP A 102 16.80 10.98 -9.54
CA ASP A 102 17.77 12.08 -9.46
C ASP A 102 18.23 12.50 -10.87
N GLU A 103 18.40 11.56 -11.80
CA GLU A 103 18.69 11.88 -13.19
C GLU A 103 17.55 12.66 -13.86
N ILE A 104 16.30 12.24 -13.67
CA ILE A 104 15.11 12.98 -14.18
C ILE A 104 15.08 14.40 -13.58
N VAL A 105 15.35 14.55 -12.29
CA VAL A 105 15.38 15.84 -11.60
C VAL A 105 16.48 16.75 -12.17
N ARG A 106 17.67 16.21 -12.45
CA ARG A 106 18.81 16.97 -12.97
C ARG A 106 18.66 17.33 -14.44
N SER A 107 18.19 16.38 -15.28
CA SER A 107 18.07 16.58 -16.72
C SER A 107 16.79 17.33 -17.11
N GLY A 108 15.76 17.28 -16.25
CA GLY A 108 14.42 17.77 -16.55
C GLY A 108 13.61 16.87 -17.49
N PHE A 109 14.18 15.74 -17.93
CA PHE A 109 13.55 14.84 -18.90
C PHE A 109 13.76 13.37 -18.55
N TRP A 110 12.73 12.56 -18.84
CA TRP A 110 12.88 11.12 -18.86
C TRP A 110 13.42 10.64 -20.21
N TYR A 111 14.39 9.73 -20.19
CA TYR A 111 14.87 9.02 -21.38
C TYR A 111 14.97 7.51 -21.08
N PRO A 112 14.51 6.61 -21.98
CA PRO A 112 14.68 5.17 -21.78
C PRO A 112 16.16 4.76 -21.75
N GLY A 113 16.54 3.94 -20.77
CA GLY A 113 17.91 3.47 -20.58
C GLY A 113 18.74 4.26 -19.56
N THR A 114 18.21 5.35 -18.99
CA THR A 114 18.86 6.14 -17.93
C THR A 114 18.90 5.43 -16.57
N GLY A 115 19.78 5.88 -15.67
CA GLY A 115 20.01 5.31 -14.33
C GLY A 115 21.30 4.48 -14.24
N ASN A 116 21.92 4.47 -13.05
CA ASN A 116 23.12 3.67 -12.79
C ASN A 116 22.77 2.21 -12.45
N ALA A 117 23.35 1.25 -13.19
CA ALA A 117 23.42 -0.20 -12.90
C ALA A 117 22.28 -1.12 -13.41
N PHE A 118 22.46 -2.43 -13.12
CA PHE A 118 21.88 -3.70 -13.62
C PHE A 118 20.40 -3.80 -14.05
N ALA A 119 19.56 -2.76 -13.89
CA ALA A 119 18.12 -2.85 -14.08
C ALA A 119 17.53 -1.77 -15.02
N HIS A 120 18.27 -1.41 -16.08
CA HIS A 120 17.84 -0.44 -17.11
C HIS A 120 16.44 -0.70 -17.69
N THR A 121 15.95 -1.94 -17.68
CA THR A 121 14.58 -2.28 -18.13
C THR A 121 13.50 -1.59 -17.30
N TYR A 122 13.76 -1.20 -16.06
CA TYR A 122 12.82 -0.44 -15.24
C TYR A 122 12.70 1.02 -15.68
N SER A 123 13.69 1.58 -16.37
CA SER A 123 13.62 2.95 -16.90
C SER A 123 12.54 3.13 -17.97
N PHE A 124 12.01 2.05 -18.55
CA PHE A 124 10.89 2.09 -19.50
C PHE A 124 9.52 2.33 -18.82
N TYR A 125 9.47 2.33 -17.49
CA TYR A 125 8.26 2.50 -16.69
C TYR A 125 8.40 3.73 -15.78
N PRO A 126 8.35 4.96 -16.33
CA PRO A 126 8.88 6.14 -15.67
C PRO A 126 7.91 6.77 -14.66
N LEU A 127 6.63 6.39 -14.65
CA LEU A 127 5.61 7.20 -13.99
C LEU A 127 5.88 7.40 -12.49
N GLY A 128 6.32 6.36 -11.80
CA GLY A 128 6.66 6.44 -10.39
C GLY A 128 7.80 7.42 -10.13
N ASN A 129 8.90 7.28 -10.87
CA ASN A 129 10.10 8.12 -10.74
C ASN A 129 9.84 9.57 -11.17
N VAL A 130 9.10 9.80 -12.27
CA VAL A 130 8.71 11.15 -12.71
C VAL A 130 7.84 11.84 -11.65
N PHE A 131 6.87 11.13 -11.07
CA PHE A 131 6.06 11.66 -9.98
C PHE A 131 6.92 12.02 -8.76
N MET A 132 7.82 11.12 -8.33
CA MET A 132 8.73 11.40 -7.23
C MET A 132 9.63 12.60 -7.51
N GLY A 133 10.17 12.70 -8.74
CA GLY A 133 11.00 13.83 -9.17
C GLY A 133 10.24 15.16 -9.11
N TYR A 134 8.98 15.18 -9.55
CA TYR A 134 8.11 16.35 -9.41
C TYR A 134 7.91 16.75 -7.95
N VAL A 135 7.65 15.80 -7.05
CA VAL A 135 7.47 16.08 -5.62
C VAL A 135 8.76 16.59 -4.98
N ILE A 136 9.92 16.02 -5.34
CA ILE A 136 11.23 16.50 -4.89
C ILE A 136 11.43 17.97 -5.29
N LEU A 137 11.19 18.30 -6.57
CA LEU A 137 11.30 19.66 -7.08
C LEU A 137 10.32 20.63 -6.40
N ALA A 138 9.08 20.19 -6.16
CA ALA A 138 8.03 21.02 -5.59
C ALA A 138 8.22 21.29 -4.09
N THR A 139 8.83 20.36 -3.34
CA THR A 139 8.98 20.48 -1.88
C THR A 139 10.17 21.33 -1.45
N GLY A 140 11.20 21.48 -2.31
CA GLY A 140 12.45 22.16 -1.95
C GLY A 140 13.29 21.42 -0.89
N VAL A 141 12.87 20.22 -0.51
CA VAL A 141 13.59 19.35 0.43
C VAL A 141 14.71 18.61 -0.33
N PRO A 142 15.88 18.35 0.28
CA PRO A 142 16.93 17.56 -0.37
C PRO A 142 16.39 16.24 -0.91
N GLY A 143 16.67 15.92 -2.18
CA GLY A 143 16.08 14.77 -2.87
C GLY A 143 16.30 13.44 -2.15
N THR A 144 17.48 13.27 -1.53
CA THR A 144 17.80 12.09 -0.70
C THR A 144 16.86 11.93 0.49
N VAL A 145 16.45 13.04 1.11
CA VAL A 145 15.51 13.06 2.24
C VAL A 145 14.09 12.87 1.72
N ALA A 146 13.66 13.67 0.74
CA ALA A 146 12.30 13.61 0.21
C ALA A 146 11.96 12.20 -0.33
N TYR A 147 12.87 11.57 -1.06
CA TYR A 147 12.66 10.22 -1.62
C TYR A 147 12.30 9.17 -0.57
N LEU A 148 12.89 9.25 0.63
CA LEU A 148 12.60 8.31 1.72
C LEU A 148 11.12 8.32 2.13
N TRP A 149 10.41 9.44 1.94
CA TRP A 149 9.08 9.65 2.48
C TRP A 149 7.98 9.60 1.42
N ILE A 150 8.26 9.95 0.16
CA ILE A 150 7.23 10.13 -0.88
C ILE A 150 6.37 8.88 -1.06
N GLU A 151 6.97 7.74 -1.40
CA GLU A 151 6.22 6.52 -1.63
C GLU A 151 5.59 5.95 -0.34
N PRO A 152 6.30 5.87 0.79
CA PRO A 152 5.69 5.52 2.08
C PRO A 152 4.42 6.31 2.40
N LEU A 153 4.47 7.64 2.27
CA LEU A 153 3.33 8.51 2.54
C LEU A 153 2.22 8.31 1.51
N LEU A 154 2.55 8.22 0.23
CA LEU A 154 1.55 7.98 -0.81
C LEU A 154 0.79 6.68 -0.56
N ARG A 155 1.51 5.60 -0.24
CA ARG A 155 0.92 4.28 -0.01
C ARG A 155 0.12 4.25 1.29
N LEU A 156 0.59 4.92 2.33
CA LEU A 156 -0.14 5.14 3.58
C LEU A 156 -1.50 5.81 3.34
N LEU A 157 -1.53 6.83 2.48
CA LEU A 157 -2.75 7.58 2.18
C LEU A 157 -3.69 6.81 1.23
N ALA A 158 -3.14 6.12 0.23
CA ALA A 158 -3.94 5.53 -0.84
C ALA A 158 -4.42 4.10 -0.56
N LEU A 159 -3.54 3.21 -0.07
CA LEU A 159 -3.84 1.77 -0.02
C LEU A 159 -4.87 1.41 1.05
N PRO A 160 -4.76 1.88 2.31
CA PRO A 160 -5.80 1.65 3.31
C PRO A 160 -7.17 2.19 2.88
N ALA A 161 -7.21 3.41 2.36
CA ALA A 161 -8.46 4.01 1.89
C ALA A 161 -9.08 3.17 0.77
N THR A 162 -8.27 2.71 -0.17
CA THR A 162 -8.74 1.94 -1.33
C THR A 162 -9.25 0.54 -0.96
N ILE A 163 -8.48 -0.19 -0.14
CA ILE A 163 -8.87 -1.54 0.32
C ILE A 163 -10.17 -1.47 1.13
N PHE A 164 -10.28 -0.50 2.04
CA PHE A 164 -11.49 -0.29 2.81
C PHE A 164 -12.69 0.06 1.91
N ALA A 165 -12.48 0.97 0.95
CA ALA A 165 -13.49 1.41 0.01
C ALA A 165 -14.03 0.27 -0.85
N ILE A 166 -13.17 -0.63 -1.32
CA ILE A 166 -13.53 -1.84 -2.07
C ILE A 166 -14.31 -2.79 -1.16
N GLY A 167 -13.74 -3.15 -0.01
CA GLY A 167 -14.34 -4.10 0.93
C GLY A 167 -15.73 -3.67 1.39
N ARG A 168 -15.91 -2.37 1.68
CA ARG A 168 -17.22 -1.85 2.07
C ARG A 168 -18.21 -1.89 0.91
N ARG A 169 -17.82 -1.57 -0.33
CA ARG A 169 -18.74 -1.57 -1.49
C ARG A 169 -19.16 -2.97 -1.93
N LEU A 170 -18.28 -3.94 -1.77
CA LEU A 170 -18.56 -5.33 -2.15
C LEU A 170 -19.24 -6.12 -1.05
N PHE A 171 -18.92 -5.83 0.21
CA PHE A 171 -19.31 -6.63 1.37
C PHE A 171 -19.87 -5.73 2.49
N SER A 172 -19.41 -5.95 3.73
CA SER A 172 -19.78 -5.19 4.92
C SER A 172 -18.59 -4.41 5.48
N THR A 173 -18.86 -3.44 6.36
CA THR A 173 -17.82 -2.69 7.08
C THR A 173 -16.87 -3.63 7.83
N ARG A 174 -17.40 -4.69 8.45
CA ARG A 174 -16.59 -5.69 9.16
C ARG A 174 -15.61 -6.40 8.22
N ILE A 175 -16.07 -6.83 7.05
CA ILE A 175 -15.22 -7.49 6.04
C ILE A 175 -14.18 -6.51 5.48
N ALA A 176 -14.55 -5.24 5.28
CA ALA A 176 -13.61 -4.21 4.84
C ALA A 176 -12.46 -4.02 5.83
N ILE A 177 -12.77 -3.98 7.13
CA ILE A 177 -11.78 -3.87 8.20
C ILE A 177 -10.91 -5.12 8.27
N LEU A 178 -11.50 -6.32 8.17
CA LEU A 178 -10.74 -7.56 8.12
C LEU A 178 -9.81 -7.61 6.90
N GLY A 179 -10.24 -7.11 5.74
CA GLY A 179 -9.42 -7.02 4.54
C GLY A 179 -8.21 -6.10 4.70
N LEU A 180 -8.38 -4.94 5.36
CA LEU A 180 -7.27 -4.07 5.72
C LEU A 180 -6.26 -4.78 6.61
N PHE A 181 -6.78 -5.48 7.60
CA PHE A 181 -5.98 -6.25 8.52
C PHE A 181 -5.18 -7.32 7.76
N PHE A 182 -5.82 -8.19 6.99
CA PHE A 182 -5.14 -9.18 6.16
C PHE A 182 -4.05 -8.57 5.29
N TYR A 183 -4.33 -7.43 4.66
CA TYR A 183 -3.33 -6.70 3.89
C TYR A 183 -2.13 -6.35 4.76
N LEU A 184 -2.31 -5.63 5.88
CA LEU A 184 -1.24 -5.21 6.80
C LEU A 184 -0.46 -6.38 7.42
N GLY A 185 -1.10 -7.52 7.63
CA GLY A 185 -0.47 -8.73 8.16
C GLY A 185 0.38 -9.50 7.15
N THR A 186 0.40 -9.09 5.88
CA THR A 186 1.16 -9.78 4.84
C THR A 186 2.65 -9.49 5.01
N ALA A 187 3.49 -10.53 5.07
CA ALA A 187 4.93 -10.36 5.27
C ALA A 187 5.60 -9.48 4.22
N SER A 188 5.09 -9.45 2.98
CA SER A 188 5.61 -8.60 1.90
C SER A 188 5.53 -7.09 2.22
N ILE A 189 4.58 -6.70 3.06
CA ILE A 189 4.43 -5.32 3.53
C ILE A 189 5.48 -4.95 4.58
N LEU A 190 6.11 -5.90 5.26
CA LEU A 190 7.24 -5.60 6.15
C LEU A 190 8.50 -5.23 5.36
N PHE A 191 8.55 -5.58 4.07
CA PHE A 191 9.61 -5.21 3.14
C PHE A 191 9.20 -4.03 2.25
N ASN A 192 8.44 -3.07 2.82
CA ASN A 192 7.88 -1.89 2.14
C ASN A 192 8.92 -0.88 1.63
N THR A 193 9.87 -1.35 0.84
CA THR A 193 10.91 -0.54 0.21
C THR A 193 10.31 0.26 -0.95
N PRO A 194 10.81 1.49 -1.21
CA PRO A 194 10.34 2.32 -2.30
C PRO A 194 10.88 1.77 -3.61
N VAL A 195 10.01 1.08 -4.32
CA VAL A 195 10.29 0.37 -5.57
C VAL A 195 9.13 0.56 -6.54
N GLN A 196 9.38 0.40 -7.84
CA GLN A 196 8.37 0.60 -8.88
C GLN A 196 7.07 -0.18 -8.64
N GLN A 197 7.15 -1.40 -8.09
CA GLN A 197 5.99 -2.21 -7.74
C GLN A 197 5.10 -1.54 -6.68
N GLY A 198 5.70 -0.82 -5.74
CA GLY A 198 5.00 -0.13 -4.66
C GLY A 198 4.23 1.10 -5.13
N MET A 199 4.69 1.76 -6.20
CA MET A 199 3.89 2.75 -6.92
C MET A 199 2.78 2.07 -7.74
N GLY A 200 3.11 0.99 -8.45
CA GLY A 200 2.15 0.25 -9.27
C GLY A 200 0.94 -0.29 -8.49
N ILE A 201 1.13 -0.76 -7.24
CA ILE A 201 0.02 -1.27 -6.42
C ILE A 201 -1.01 -0.19 -6.07
N VAL A 202 -0.63 1.09 -6.02
CA VAL A 202 -1.58 2.21 -5.82
C VAL A 202 -2.53 2.29 -7.02
N PHE A 203 -1.98 2.26 -8.24
CA PHE A 203 -2.79 2.27 -9.45
C PHE A 203 -3.63 1.00 -9.57
N VAL A 204 -3.08 -0.17 -9.27
CA VAL A 204 -3.86 -1.41 -9.22
C VAL A 204 -5.00 -1.30 -8.19
N GLY A 205 -4.79 -0.77 -7.00
CA GLY A 205 -5.89 -0.57 -6.04
C GLY A 205 -6.98 0.35 -6.60
N LEU A 206 -6.58 1.50 -7.13
CA LEU A 206 -7.50 2.52 -7.65
C LEU A 206 -8.29 2.03 -8.86
N SER A 207 -7.68 1.24 -9.73
CA SER A 207 -8.39 0.66 -10.86
C SER A 207 -9.45 -0.30 -10.34
N LEU A 208 -9.16 -1.12 -9.31
CA LEU A 208 -10.11 -2.12 -8.78
C LEU A 208 -11.33 -1.37 -8.25
N LEU A 209 -11.06 -0.30 -7.50
CA LEU A 209 -12.09 0.56 -6.98
C LEU A 209 -12.94 1.18 -8.10
N SER A 210 -12.32 1.66 -9.19
CA SER A 210 -13.06 2.21 -10.32
C SER A 210 -13.93 1.16 -11.03
N LEU A 211 -13.47 -0.10 -11.16
CA LEU A 211 -14.29 -1.22 -11.66
C LEU A 211 -15.49 -1.50 -10.73
N VAL A 212 -15.27 -1.52 -9.42
CA VAL A 212 -16.34 -1.68 -8.45
C VAL A 212 -17.35 -0.52 -8.55
N MET A 213 -16.88 0.71 -8.75
CA MET A 213 -17.77 1.86 -8.97
C MET A 213 -18.57 1.72 -10.27
N LEU A 214 -17.96 1.23 -11.35
CA LEU A 214 -18.64 1.01 -12.64
C LEU A 214 -19.78 0.00 -12.53
N THR A 215 -19.53 -1.11 -11.83
CA THR A 215 -20.51 -2.20 -11.67
C THR A 215 -21.66 -1.84 -10.72
N ARG A 216 -21.46 -0.87 -9.82
CA ARG A 216 -22.44 -0.49 -8.78
C ARG A 216 -23.18 0.83 -9.06
N SER A 217 -22.67 1.68 -9.95
CA SER A 217 -23.29 2.99 -10.21
C SER A 217 -24.53 2.83 -11.10
N ALA A 218 -25.69 3.31 -10.64
CA ALA A 218 -26.92 3.34 -11.44
C ALA A 218 -26.95 4.54 -12.41
N ASP A 219 -26.37 5.67 -11.99
CA ASP A 219 -26.33 6.91 -12.75
C ASP A 219 -25.27 6.89 -13.87
N LYS A 220 -25.64 7.40 -15.05
CA LYS A 220 -24.77 7.53 -16.23
C LYS A 220 -23.61 8.49 -15.99
N SER A 221 -23.79 9.57 -15.22
CA SER A 221 -22.71 10.52 -14.93
C SER A 221 -21.66 9.88 -14.04
N ALA A 222 -22.08 9.19 -12.97
CA ALA A 222 -21.19 8.41 -12.12
C ALA A 222 -20.44 7.30 -12.89
N GLN A 223 -21.12 6.59 -13.80
CA GLN A 223 -20.48 5.61 -14.68
C GLN A 223 -19.39 6.25 -15.55
N ARG A 224 -19.69 7.38 -16.21
CA ARG A 224 -18.71 8.10 -17.05
C ARG A 224 -17.48 8.54 -16.26
N ARG A 225 -17.67 9.08 -15.04
CA ARG A 225 -16.54 9.45 -14.16
C ARG A 225 -15.69 8.24 -13.79
N ALA A 226 -16.32 7.11 -13.46
CA ALA A 226 -15.61 5.89 -13.14
C ALA A 226 -14.88 5.29 -14.35
N GLN A 227 -15.41 5.44 -15.58
CA GLN A 227 -14.73 5.03 -16.82
C GLN A 227 -13.48 5.88 -17.07
N VAL A 228 -13.61 7.20 -16.93
CA VAL A 228 -12.46 8.12 -17.08
C VAL A 228 -11.39 7.79 -16.04
N LEU A 229 -11.79 7.60 -14.78
CA LEU A 229 -10.86 7.18 -13.73
C LEU A 229 -10.19 5.85 -14.08
N PHE A 230 -10.95 4.84 -14.52
CA PHE A 230 -10.39 3.55 -14.92
C PHE A 230 -9.36 3.71 -16.04
N MET A 231 -9.65 4.49 -17.08
CA MET A 231 -8.73 4.75 -18.19
C MET A 231 -7.43 5.44 -17.73
N LEU A 232 -7.54 6.46 -16.88
CA LEU A 232 -6.37 7.17 -16.35
C LEU A 232 -5.49 6.26 -15.51
N VAL A 233 -6.11 5.49 -14.61
CA VAL A 233 -5.40 4.62 -13.69
C VAL A 233 -4.79 3.43 -14.44
N ALA A 234 -5.49 2.91 -15.45
CA ALA A 234 -4.98 1.90 -16.39
C ALA A 234 -3.71 2.35 -17.13
N GLY A 235 -3.72 3.57 -17.68
CA GLY A 235 -2.52 4.17 -18.26
C GLY A 235 -1.39 4.25 -17.23
N GLY A 236 -1.72 4.62 -15.99
CA GLY A 236 -0.77 4.62 -14.89
C GLY A 236 -0.16 3.24 -14.58
N ILE A 237 -0.97 2.19 -14.58
CA ILE A 237 -0.50 0.81 -14.36
C ILE A 237 0.55 0.39 -15.39
N VAL A 238 0.31 0.66 -16.67
CA VAL A 238 1.22 0.28 -17.75
C VAL A 238 2.53 1.07 -17.67
N MET A 239 2.51 2.28 -17.13
CA MET A 239 3.67 3.16 -17.01
C MET A 239 4.43 3.02 -15.67
N THR A 240 4.00 2.14 -14.77
CA THR A 240 4.63 1.97 -13.44
C THR A 240 5.45 0.72 -13.28
N HIS A 241 5.04 -0.42 -13.85
CA HIS A 241 5.79 -1.68 -13.74
C HIS A 241 5.35 -2.70 -14.81
N HIS A 242 6.28 -3.54 -15.30
CA HIS A 242 5.96 -4.56 -16.31
C HIS A 242 4.93 -5.59 -15.79
N LEU A 243 5.05 -6.07 -14.54
CA LEU A 243 4.12 -7.05 -13.98
C LEU A 243 2.69 -6.49 -13.81
N SER A 244 2.56 -5.20 -13.50
CA SER A 244 1.25 -4.58 -13.34
C SER A 244 0.50 -4.48 -14.68
N SER A 245 1.23 -4.48 -15.80
CA SER A 245 0.67 -4.55 -17.16
C SER A 245 -0.06 -5.87 -17.44
N TYR A 246 0.40 -7.01 -16.90
CA TYR A 246 -0.32 -8.29 -17.03
C TYR A 246 -1.61 -8.31 -16.21
N ILE A 247 -1.58 -7.73 -15.01
CA ILE A 247 -2.77 -7.56 -14.17
C ILE A 247 -3.79 -6.70 -14.95
N PHE A 248 -3.35 -5.61 -15.56
CA PHE A 248 -4.19 -4.77 -16.40
C PHE A 248 -4.85 -5.53 -17.58
N ALA A 249 -4.12 -6.42 -18.26
CA ALA A 249 -4.69 -7.23 -19.34
C ALA A 249 -5.83 -8.15 -18.84
N GLY A 250 -5.64 -8.83 -17.70
CA GLY A 250 -6.69 -9.65 -17.09
C GLY A 250 -7.93 -8.83 -16.69
N TRP A 251 -7.72 -7.57 -16.36
CA TRP A 251 -8.78 -6.66 -15.98
C TRP A 251 -9.56 -6.08 -17.15
N LEU A 252 -8.88 -5.77 -18.25
CA LEU A 252 -9.54 -5.43 -19.50
C LEU A 252 -10.43 -6.58 -19.99
N ALA A 253 -9.94 -7.82 -19.90
CA ALA A 253 -10.75 -9.00 -20.20
C ALA A 253 -11.99 -9.08 -19.29
N THR A 254 -11.81 -8.81 -17.99
CA THR A 254 -12.91 -8.78 -17.01
C THR A 254 -13.93 -7.67 -17.33
N LEU A 255 -13.47 -6.47 -17.65
CA LEU A 255 -14.31 -5.34 -18.06
C LEU A 255 -15.09 -5.66 -19.34
N ALA A 256 -14.43 -6.25 -20.35
CA ALA A 256 -15.07 -6.66 -21.60
C ALA A 256 -16.17 -7.71 -21.36
N VAL A 257 -15.94 -8.68 -20.47
CA VAL A 257 -16.96 -9.66 -20.06
C VAL A 257 -18.13 -8.98 -19.33
N PHE A 258 -17.86 -8.00 -18.46
CA PHE A 258 -18.92 -7.29 -17.74
C PHE A 258 -19.73 -6.35 -18.64
N MET A 259 -19.11 -5.72 -19.64
CA MET A 259 -19.79 -4.84 -20.59
C MET A 259 -20.56 -5.60 -21.68
N SER A 260 -20.19 -6.85 -21.97
CA SER A 260 -20.89 -7.71 -22.94
C SER A 260 -22.08 -8.46 -22.34
N ARG A 261 -22.20 -8.55 -21.01
CA ARG A 261 -23.39 -9.14 -20.37
C ARG A 261 -24.58 -8.17 -20.43
N PRO A 262 -25.73 -8.58 -20.98
CA PRO A 262 -26.97 -7.81 -20.89
C PRO A 262 -27.27 -7.53 -19.42
N ARG A 263 -27.49 -6.26 -19.04
CA ARG A 263 -28.02 -5.93 -17.71
C ARG A 263 -29.35 -6.65 -17.58
N PHE A 264 -29.43 -7.64 -16.69
CA PHE A 264 -30.67 -8.32 -16.37
C PHE A 264 -31.69 -7.25 -15.94
N ARG A 265 -32.64 -6.96 -16.82
CA ARG A 265 -33.84 -6.17 -16.49
C ARG A 265 -34.86 -7.19 -16.05
N PRO A 266 -35.19 -7.31 -14.75
CA PRO A 266 -36.37 -8.06 -14.36
C PRO A 266 -37.55 -7.45 -15.13
N ALA A 267 -38.30 -8.29 -15.84
CA ALA A 267 -39.55 -7.89 -16.46
C ALA A 267 -40.47 -7.37 -15.35
N ILE A 268 -41.02 -6.18 -15.56
CA ILE A 268 -42.14 -5.65 -14.77
C ILE A 268 -43.37 -6.45 -15.15
#